data_AF-A0A378F3J0-F1
#
_entry.id   AF-A0A378F3J0-F1
#
_cell.length_a   1.000
_cell.length_b   1.000
_cell.length_c   1.000
_cell.angle_alpha   90.00
_cell.angle_beta   90.00
_cell.angle_gamma   90.00
#
_symmetry.space_group_name_H-M   'P 1'
#
loop_
_entity.id
_entity.type
_entity.pdbx_description
1 polymer ?
#
loop_
_entity_poly.entity_id
_entity_poly.type
_entity_poly.pdbx_seq_one_letter_code
_entity_poly.pdbx_strand_id
1 'polypeptide(L)' 'MDRQFNTGGYGLMDASIRYELGKLDPSLRGCKVQLTAQNLLDRKVVAGCYSSDTGCFWGAGHQVIAKFSWDF' A
#
# COMPACT_ATOMS: atom_id res chain seq x y z
N MET A 1 -0.80 28.22 -14.62
CA MET A 1 -1.10 27.44 -13.41
C MET A 1 0.15 27.51 -12.56
N ASP A 2 0.26 28.60 -11.81
CA ASP A 2 1.57 29.15 -11.46
C ASP A 2 1.88 28.76 -10.01
N ARG A 3 2.73 27.74 -9.84
CA ARG A 3 3.60 27.47 -8.66
C ARG A 3 3.14 27.91 -7.25
N GLN A 4 1.85 27.90 -6.93
CA GLN A 4 1.37 28.48 -5.67
C GLN A 4 1.47 27.51 -4.48
N PHE A 5 1.66 26.21 -4.73
CA PHE A 5 1.77 25.18 -3.69
C PHE A 5 2.98 24.27 -3.93
N ASN A 6 3.75 24.04 -2.87
CA ASN A 6 4.82 23.05 -2.82
C ASN A 6 4.56 22.14 -1.60
N THR A 7 4.08 20.93 -1.84
CA THR A 7 3.77 19.94 -0.80
C THR A 7 5.00 19.16 -0.31
N GLY A 8 6.19 19.46 -0.86
CA GLY A 8 7.42 18.74 -0.57
C GLY A 8 7.46 17.37 -1.25
N GLY A 9 8.65 16.94 -1.67
CA GLY A 9 8.86 15.56 -2.12
C GLY A 9 8.76 14.59 -0.95
N TYR A 10 8.13 13.44 -1.17
CA TYR A 10 8.06 12.36 -0.19
C TYR A 10 8.30 11.01 -0.84
N GLY A 11 8.80 10.06 -0.05
CA GLY A 11 8.92 8.65 -0.42
C GLY A 11 8.08 7.79 0.51
N LEU A 12 7.36 6.83 -0.08
CA LEU A 12 6.66 5.78 0.65
C LEU A 12 7.38 4.45 0.40
N MET A 13 7.22 3.53 1.35
CA MET A 13 7.76 2.18 1.24
C MET A 13 6.62 1.18 1.35
N ASP A 14 6.59 0.24 0.42
CA ASP A 14 5.64 -0.86 0.42
C ASP A 14 6.39 -2.18 0.53
N ALA A 15 5.79 -3.16 1.18
CA ALA A 15 6.36 -4.49 1.33
C ALA A 15 5.29 -5.57 1.14
N SER A 16 5.70 -6.72 0.62
CA SER A 16 4.82 -7.87 0.46
C SER A 16 5.58 -9.16 0.72
N ILE A 17 4.95 -10.07 1.46
CA ILE A 17 5.43 -11.43 1.69
C ILE A 17 4.37 -12.39 1.21
N ARG A 18 4.77 -13.39 0.42
CA ARG A 18 3.89 -14.45 -0.09
C ARG A 18 4.45 -15.82 0.31
N TYR A 19 3.56 -16.73 0.65
CA TYR A 19 3.89 -18.11 0.95
C TYR A 19 2.96 -19.09 0.25
N GLU A 20 3.56 -20.15 -0.30
CA GLU A 20 2.88 -21.26 -0.97
C GLU A 20 2.63 -22.38 0.06
N LEU A 21 1.37 -22.60 0.45
CA LEU A 21 1.03 -23.52 1.54
C LEU A 21 1.32 -24.99 1.19
N GLY A 22 1.36 -25.33 -0.10
CA GLY A 22 1.78 -26.65 -0.58
C GLY A 22 3.21 -27.04 -0.17
N LYS A 23 4.05 -26.09 0.28
CA LYS A 23 5.39 -26.36 0.83
C LYS A 23 5.38 -26.82 2.28
N LEU A 24 4.31 -26.52 3.03
CA LEU A 24 4.11 -27.00 4.41
C LEU A 24 3.33 -28.31 4.41
N ASP A 25 2.29 -28.39 3.60
CA ASP A 25 1.42 -29.56 3.51
C ASP A 25 1.05 -29.82 2.03
N PRO A 26 1.41 -30.99 1.46
CA PRO A 26 1.05 -31.36 0.09
C PRO A 26 -0.46 -31.32 -0.21
N SER A 27 -1.33 -31.45 0.80
CA SER A 27 -2.79 -31.35 0.65
C SER A 27 -3.26 -29.93 0.31
N LEU A 28 -2.44 -28.90 0.60
CA LEU A 28 -2.73 -27.49 0.34
C LEU A 28 -2.06 -26.98 -0.95
N ARG A 29 -1.76 -27.88 -1.89
CA ARG A 29 -1.15 -27.50 -3.17
C ARG A 29 -2.07 -26.55 -3.94
N GLY A 30 -1.50 -25.45 -4.44
CA GLY A 30 -2.25 -24.37 -5.10
C GLY A 30 -2.75 -23.28 -4.15
N CYS A 31 -2.78 -23.51 -2.83
CA CYS A 31 -3.15 -22.50 -1.85
C CYS A 31 -1.98 -21.53 -1.57
N LYS A 32 -2.29 -20.24 -1.57
CA LYS A 32 -1.34 -19.13 -1.39
C LYS A 32 -1.86 -18.17 -0.34
N VAL A 33 -0.98 -17.74 0.55
CA VAL A 33 -1.22 -16.62 1.46
C VAL A 33 -0.25 -15.49 1.13
N GLN A 34 -0.74 -14.26 1.16
CA GLN A 34 0.07 -13.07 0.95
C GLN A 34 -0.33 -12.00 1.96
N LEU A 35 0.68 -11.35 2.53
CA LEU A 35 0.52 -10.17 3.36
C LEU A 35 1.23 -9.01 2.67
N THR A 36 0.48 -7.94 2.38
CA THR A 36 1.00 -6.72 1.77
C THR A 36 0.77 -5.55 2.73
N ALA A 37 1.80 -4.75 2.96
CA ALA A 37 1.73 -3.49 3.68
C ALA A 37 2.08 -2.33 2.73
N GLN A 38 1.16 -1.40 2.58
CA GLN A 38 1.33 -0.17 1.81
C GLN A 38 1.54 1.01 2.76
N ASN A 39 2.43 1.93 2.42
CA ASN A 39 2.89 2.97 3.34
C ASN A 39 3.33 2.35 4.68
N LEU A 40 4.24 1.37 4.59
CA LEU A 40 4.73 0.53 5.70
C LEU A 40 5.27 1.35 6.88
N LEU A 41 5.80 2.54 6.59
CA LEU A 41 6.38 3.44 7.58
C LEU A 41 5.35 4.43 8.17
N ASP A 42 4.06 4.24 7.86
CA ASP A 42 2.92 5.04 8.33
C ASP A 42 3.14 6.56 8.22
N ARG A 43 3.62 7.02 7.05
CA ARG A 43 3.89 8.43 6.81
C ARG A 43 2.62 9.18 6.51
N LYS A 44 2.44 10.32 7.17
CA LYS A 44 1.42 11.31 6.83
C LYS A 44 1.98 12.27 5.79
N VAL A 45 1.39 12.26 4.61
CA VAL A 45 1.83 13.09 3.47
C VAL A 45 0.65 13.81 2.86
N VAL A 46 0.88 15.01 2.34
CA VAL A 46 -0.10 15.70 1.50
C VAL A 46 0.15 15.27 0.06
N ALA A 47 -0.77 14.49 -0.50
CA ALA A 47 -0.62 13.96 -1.86
C ALA A 47 -0.74 15.05 -2.93
N GLY A 48 -1.53 16.08 -2.64
CA GLY A 48 -1.67 17.25 -3.52
C GLY A 48 -2.69 18.25 -2.98
N CYS A 49 -2.65 19.45 -3.55
CA CYS A 49 -3.60 20.52 -3.26
C CYS A 49 -4.29 20.95 -4.55
N TYR A 50 -5.60 21.19 -4.49
CA TYR A 50 -6.36 21.63 -5.66
C TYR A 50 -6.25 23.15 -5.86
N SER A 51 -6.44 23.92 -4.78
CA SER A 51 -6.27 25.38 -4.73
C SER A 51 -6.12 25.83 -3.27
N SER A 52 -5.78 27.10 -3.04
CA SER A 52 -5.71 27.70 -1.69
C SER A 52 -7.06 27.63 -0.96
N ASP A 53 -8.15 27.67 -1.74
CA ASP A 53 -9.48 27.92 -1.22
C ASP A 53 -10.27 26.61 -1.07
N THR A 54 -9.91 25.60 -1.86
CA THR A 54 -10.54 24.26 -1.87
C THR A 54 -9.76 23.24 -1.03
N GLY A 55 -8.51 23.55 -0.67
CA GLY A 55 -7.70 22.76 0.26
C GLY A 55 -6.91 21.62 -0.38
N CYS A 56 -6.37 20.77 0.49
CA CYS A 56 -5.44 19.69 0.14
C CYS A 56 -5.95 18.31 0.54
N PHE A 57 -5.42 17.30 -0.14
CA PHE A 57 -5.75 15.90 0.09
C PHE A 57 -4.59 15.18 0.76
N TRP A 58 -4.91 14.42 1.79
CA TRP A 58 -3.98 13.48 2.41
C TRP A 58 -3.71 12.31 1.45
N GLY A 59 -2.46 11.84 1.45
CA GLY A 59 -2.12 10.56 0.84
C GLY A 59 -2.75 9.39 1.59
N ALA A 60 -2.76 8.22 0.94
CA ALA A 60 -3.23 7.00 1.56
C ALA A 60 -2.40 6.69 2.83
N GLY A 61 -3.10 6.41 3.93
CA GLY A 61 -2.47 5.96 5.18
C GLY A 61 -1.91 4.54 5.07
N HIS A 62 -1.33 4.06 6.17
CA HIS A 62 -0.86 2.68 6.26
C HIS A 62 -2.02 1.69 6.05
N GLN A 63 -1.86 0.78 5.09
CA GLN A 63 -2.82 -0.28 4.80
C GLN A 63 -2.14 -1.65 4.85
N VAL A 64 -2.75 -2.59 5.58
CA VAL A 64 -2.30 -3.98 5.65
C VAL A 64 -3.37 -4.88 5.05
N ILE A 65 -3.01 -5.62 4.00
CA ILE A 65 -3.90 -6.47 3.23
C ILE A 65 -3.43 -7.91 3.36
N ALA A 66 -4.27 -8.75 3.95
CA ALA A 66 -4.11 -10.20 3.94
C ALA A 66 -4.93 -10.78 2.78
N LYS A 67 -4.27 -11.56 1.93
CA LYS A 67 -4.88 -12.24 0.79
C LYS A 67 -4.68 -13.74 0.92
N PHE A 68 -5.77 -14.48 0.69
CA PHE A 68 -5.75 -15.91 0.46
C PHE A 68 -6.23 -16.19 -0.97
N SER A 69 -5.61 -17.13 -1.66
CA SER A 69 -6.06 -17.59 -2.98
C SER A 69 -5.73 -19.06 -3.18
N TRP A 70 -6.53 -19.74 -4.01
CA TRP A 70 -6.33 -21.14 -4.34
C TRP A 70 -6.48 -21.34 -5.84
N ASP A 71 -5.43 -21.90 -6.46
CA ASP A 71 -5.48 -22.39 -7.84
C ASP A 71 -5.90 -23.87 -7.81
N PHE A 72 -7.12 -24.15 -8.30
CA PHE A 72 -7.72 -25.48 -8.40
C PHE A 72 -7.34 -26.20 -9.71
#